data_AF-R5DKW7-F1
#
_entry.id   AF-R5DKW7-F1
#
_cell.length_a   1.000
_cell.length_b   1.000
_cell.length_c   1.000
_cell.angle_alpha   90.00
_cell.angle_beta   90.00
_cell.angle_gamma   90.00
#
_symmetry.space_group_name_H-M   'P 1'
#
loop_
_entity.id
_entity.type
_entity.pdbx_description
1 polymer ?
#
loop_
_entity_poly.entity_id
_entity_poly.type
_entity_poly.pdbx_seq_one_letter_code
_entity_poly.pdbx_strand_id
1 'polypeptide(L)'
;MHRGGAINRAAFTLAEVLVTLGIIGVVSAMTVPTLMQNYQRQSYVTQLHKTYNEFSQALLRYQTDRNAINLSEAGLSSQDAVNNFITTYFKNVKECDTMNNCFASSYKAMDGGTINNYAVNAKSYVFASGVSIRPLYAKSGDKLINMGIDINGQKGPNIGGRDLFWFYVYNNGVIDDAPIDANTVAPMTTEQRNTQFNAKCLNHEGSPDGCFGKILNDNWQMTY
;
A
#
# COMPACT_ATOMS: atom_id res chain seq x y z
N MET A 1 -40.01 64.35 19.43
CA MET A 1 -40.44 63.54 18.28
C MET A 1 -39.34 62.50 18.00
N HIS A 2 -39.40 61.32 18.64
CA HIS A 2 -38.46 60.23 18.37
C HIS A 2 -39.26 58.98 18.06
N ARG A 3 -39.32 58.65 16.77
CA ARG A 3 -39.82 57.37 16.28
C ARG A 3 -38.74 56.33 16.52
N GLY A 4 -38.88 55.55 17.59
CA GLY A 4 -38.07 54.35 17.79
C GLY A 4 -38.47 53.29 16.77
N GLY A 5 -37.67 53.12 15.73
CA GLY A 5 -37.82 52.02 14.79
C GLY A 5 -37.49 50.70 15.49
N ALA A 6 -38.49 49.85 15.69
CA ALA A 6 -38.28 48.50 16.20
C ALA A 6 -37.54 47.69 15.13
N ILE A 7 -36.29 47.33 15.42
CA ILE A 7 -35.54 46.34 14.64
C ILE A 7 -36.14 44.98 15.01
N ASN A 8 -36.97 44.42 14.13
CA ASN A 8 -37.41 43.02 14.22
C ASN A 8 -36.18 42.12 14.10
N ARG A 9 -35.57 41.76 15.24
CA ARG A 9 -34.55 40.73 15.27
C ARG A 9 -35.25 39.39 15.07
N ALA A 10 -35.14 38.82 13.87
CA ALA A 10 -35.53 37.44 13.63
C ALA A 10 -34.67 36.55 14.55
N ALA A 11 -35.28 36.02 15.60
CA ALA A 11 -34.66 35.05 16.50
C ALA A 11 -35.16 33.66 16.13
N PHE A 12 -34.25 32.69 16.06
CA PHE A 12 -34.61 31.30 15.81
C PHE A 12 -35.39 30.74 17.00
N THR A 13 -36.47 30.01 16.71
CA THR A 13 -37.21 29.25 17.71
C THR A 13 -36.40 28.04 18.16
N LEU A 14 -36.65 27.56 19.39
CA LEU A 14 -36.05 26.34 19.91
C LEU A 14 -36.34 25.13 18.99
N ALA A 15 -37.54 25.08 18.42
CA ALA A 15 -37.95 24.02 17.50
C ALA A 15 -37.12 24.04 16.20
N GLU A 16 -36.89 25.22 15.61
CA GLU A 16 -36.04 25.36 14.42
C GLU A 16 -34.60 24.92 14.70
N VAL A 17 -34.04 25.29 15.85
CA VAL A 17 -32.69 24.86 16.26
C VAL A 17 -32.63 23.34 16.49
N LEU A 18 -33.63 22.75 17.13
CA LEU A 18 -33.66 21.30 17.38
C LEU A 18 -33.81 20.48 16.09
N VAL A 19 -34.65 20.92 15.16
CA VAL A 19 -34.81 20.26 13.85
C VAL A 19 -33.52 20.35 13.03
N THR A 20 -32.89 21.52 13.00
CA THR A 20 -31.63 21.71 12.25
C THR A 20 -30.49 20.88 12.85
N LEU A 21 -30.34 20.86 14.18
CA LEU A 21 -29.37 19.98 14.85
C LEU A 21 -29.66 18.50 14.63
N GLY A 22 -30.94 18.10 14.62
CA GLY A 22 -31.37 16.74 14.31
C GLY A 22 -30.98 16.32 12.88
N ILE A 23 -31.24 17.18 11.89
CA ILE A 23 -30.88 16.93 10.48
C ILE A 23 -29.35 16.85 10.33
N ILE A 24 -28.61 17.81 10.89
CA ILE A 24 -27.14 17.81 10.84
C ILE A 24 -26.59 16.56 11.54
N GLY A 25 -27.16 16.15 12.67
CA GLY A 25 -26.76 14.95 13.41
C GLY A 25 -26.91 13.67 12.59
N VAL A 26 -28.07 13.47 11.96
CA VAL A 26 -28.32 12.30 11.09
C VAL A 26 -27.38 12.30 9.88
N VAL A 27 -27.27 13.44 9.18
CA VAL A 27 -26.40 13.56 8.00
C VAL A 27 -24.94 13.32 8.38
N SER A 28 -24.45 13.89 9.48
CA SER A 28 -23.07 13.70 9.95
C SER A 28 -22.79 12.24 10.30
N ALA A 29 -23.74 11.56 10.95
CA ALA A 29 -23.59 10.16 11.32
C ALA A 29 -23.44 9.23 10.10
N MET A 30 -24.08 9.56 8.98
CA MET A 30 -24.00 8.77 7.74
C MET A 30 -22.81 9.15 6.85
N THR A 31 -22.40 10.42 6.86
CA THR A 31 -21.39 10.94 5.92
C THR A 31 -19.97 10.91 6.46
N VAL A 32 -19.77 11.18 7.76
CA VAL A 32 -18.43 11.24 8.37
C VAL A 32 -17.68 9.91 8.31
N PRO A 33 -18.28 8.75 8.63
CA PRO A 33 -17.58 7.47 8.52
C PRO A 33 -17.14 7.15 7.09
N THR A 34 -18.05 7.35 6.12
CA THR A 34 -17.78 7.09 4.70
C THR A 34 -16.68 8.01 4.16
N LEU A 35 -16.75 9.30 4.47
CA LEU A 35 -15.72 10.27 4.08
C LEU A 35 -14.36 9.92 4.66
N MET A 36 -14.32 9.55 5.96
CA MET A 36 -13.08 9.17 6.63
C MET A 36 -12.46 7.92 6.01
N GLN A 37 -13.26 6.89 5.73
CA GLN A 37 -12.79 5.67 5.07
C GLN A 37 -12.25 5.96 3.67
N ASN A 38 -12.95 6.78 2.88
CA ASN A 38 -12.49 7.17 1.54
C ASN A 38 -11.19 7.99 1.60
N TYR A 39 -11.08 8.92 2.54
CA TYR A 39 -9.86 9.69 2.75
C TYR A 39 -8.68 8.79 3.14
N GLN A 40 -8.88 7.83 4.05
CA GLN A 40 -7.86 6.86 4.43
C GLN A 40 -7.37 6.04 3.23
N ARG A 41 -8.29 5.50 2.41
CA ARG A 41 -7.94 4.78 1.19
C ARG A 41 -7.10 5.64 0.24
N GLN A 42 -7.47 6.91 0.04
CA GLN A 42 -6.71 7.82 -0.82
C GLN A 42 -5.31 8.12 -0.25
N SER A 43 -5.20 8.34 1.06
CA SER A 43 -3.91 8.52 1.72
C SER A 43 -3.02 7.29 1.55
N TYR A 44 -3.60 6.09 1.67
CA TYR A 44 -2.89 4.84 1.50
C TYR A 44 -2.38 4.63 0.09
N VAL A 45 -3.23 4.82 -0.92
CA VAL A 45 -2.80 4.69 -2.32
C VAL A 45 -1.76 5.73 -2.69
N THR A 46 -1.88 6.96 -2.16
CA THR A 46 -0.88 8.00 -2.37
C THR A 46 0.49 7.58 -1.82
N GLN A 47 0.54 7.02 -0.61
CA GLN A 47 1.77 6.54 0.00
C GLN A 47 2.33 5.31 -0.74
N LEU A 48 1.48 4.39 -1.19
CA LEU A 48 1.87 3.25 -1.99
C LEU A 48 2.46 3.67 -3.34
N HIS A 49 1.82 4.62 -4.03
CA HIS A 49 2.29 5.16 -5.31
C HIS A 49 3.63 5.88 -5.18
N LYS A 50 3.80 6.67 -4.12
CA LYS A 50 5.10 7.27 -3.79
C LYS A 50 6.17 6.19 -3.62
N THR A 51 5.87 5.17 -2.82
CA THR A 51 6.79 4.04 -2.55
C THR A 51 7.17 3.32 -3.84
N TYR A 52 6.20 2.99 -4.70
CA TYR A 52 6.45 2.41 -6.02
C TYR A 52 7.39 3.27 -6.87
N ASN A 53 7.14 4.57 -6.97
CA ASN A 53 7.97 5.48 -7.75
C ASN A 53 9.41 5.56 -7.22
N GLU A 54 9.58 5.61 -5.90
CA GLU A 54 10.90 5.58 -5.25
C GLU A 54 11.65 4.28 -5.58
N PHE A 55 10.97 3.13 -5.54
CA PHE A 55 11.57 1.85 -5.94
C PHE A 55 11.90 1.77 -7.42
N SER A 56 11.00 2.16 -8.32
CA SER A 56 11.26 2.17 -9.77
C SER A 56 12.47 3.03 -10.11
N GLN A 57 12.59 4.21 -9.50
CA GLN A 57 13.74 5.10 -9.69
C GLN A 57 15.04 4.48 -9.13
N ALA A 58 14.98 3.87 -7.95
CA ALA A 58 16.14 3.23 -7.34
C ALA A 58 16.63 2.02 -8.15
N LEU A 59 15.73 1.17 -8.66
CA LEU A 59 16.07 0.04 -9.51
C LEU A 59 16.71 0.48 -10.83
N LEU A 60 16.13 1.49 -11.48
CA LEU A 60 16.72 2.08 -12.69
C LEU A 60 18.12 2.63 -12.41
N ARG A 61 18.29 3.37 -11.30
CA ARG A 61 19.60 3.88 -10.89
C ARG A 61 20.59 2.76 -10.61
N TYR A 62 20.16 1.68 -9.96
CA TYR A 62 21.00 0.51 -9.67
C TYR A 62 21.56 -0.13 -10.96
N GLN A 63 20.73 -0.24 -12.00
CA GLN A 63 21.15 -0.72 -13.33
C GLN A 63 22.14 0.24 -13.99
N THR A 64 21.82 1.54 -14.01
CA THR A 64 22.66 2.56 -14.65
C THR A 64 24.02 2.69 -13.97
N ASP A 65 24.09 2.72 -12.64
CA ASP A 65 25.34 2.82 -11.87
C ASP A 65 26.30 1.64 -12.17
N ARG A 66 25.76 0.51 -12.62
CA ARG A 66 26.51 -0.71 -12.96
C ARG A 66 26.63 -0.96 -14.46
N ASN A 67 26.09 -0.05 -15.27
CA ASN A 67 26.09 -0.12 -16.72
C ASN A 67 25.56 -1.47 -17.27
N ALA A 68 24.47 -1.96 -16.67
CA ALA A 68 23.88 -3.26 -16.95
C ALA A 68 22.51 -3.14 -17.63
N ILE A 69 22.13 -4.12 -18.44
CA ILE A 69 20.87 -4.10 -19.20
C ILE A 69 19.67 -4.61 -18.38
N ASN A 70 19.92 -5.37 -17.31
CA ASN A 70 18.90 -5.92 -16.42
C ASN A 70 19.43 -6.05 -14.97
N LEU A 71 18.53 -6.31 -14.02
CA LEU A 71 18.88 -6.35 -12.60
C LEU A 71 19.81 -7.51 -12.23
N SER A 72 19.68 -8.67 -12.89
CA SER A 72 20.57 -9.81 -12.64
C SER A 72 22.00 -9.52 -13.10
N GLU A 73 22.17 -8.91 -14.27
CA GLU A 73 23.48 -8.45 -14.77
C GLU A 73 24.06 -7.35 -13.88
N ALA A 74 23.20 -6.46 -13.35
CA ALA A 74 23.58 -5.51 -12.31
C ALA A 74 23.93 -6.19 -10.96
N GLY A 75 23.92 -7.52 -10.87
CA GLY A 75 24.33 -8.26 -9.67
C GLY A 75 23.29 -8.34 -8.56
N LEU A 76 22.01 -8.04 -8.84
CA LEU A 76 20.91 -8.22 -7.88
C LEU A 76 20.50 -9.70 -7.81
N SER A 77 21.42 -10.56 -7.37
CA SER A 77 21.37 -12.02 -7.54
C SER A 77 21.41 -12.83 -6.24
N SER A 78 21.35 -12.18 -5.08
CA SER A 78 21.33 -12.83 -3.77
C SER A 78 20.61 -11.97 -2.74
N GLN A 79 20.28 -12.56 -1.57
CA GLN A 79 19.70 -11.81 -0.47
C GLN A 79 20.62 -10.68 0.01
N ASP A 80 21.94 -10.90 0.02
CA ASP A 80 22.92 -9.88 0.42
C ASP A 80 22.97 -8.73 -0.58
N ALA A 81 22.89 -9.02 -1.88
CA ALA A 81 22.82 -7.99 -2.91
C ALA A 81 21.54 -7.14 -2.76
N VAL A 82 20.41 -7.78 -2.45
CA VAL A 82 19.14 -7.09 -2.19
C VAL A 82 19.22 -6.21 -0.94
N ASN A 83 19.80 -6.73 0.15
CA ASN A 83 20.02 -5.95 1.38
C ASN A 83 20.93 -4.74 1.11
N ASN A 84 22.03 -4.94 0.38
CA ASN A 84 22.96 -3.88 0.00
C ASN A 84 22.28 -2.82 -0.88
N PHE A 85 21.45 -3.23 -1.84
CA PHE A 85 20.64 -2.32 -2.63
C PHE A 85 19.77 -1.43 -1.74
N ILE A 86 19.05 -1.99 -0.76
CA ILE A 86 18.22 -1.19 0.15
C ILE A 86 19.08 -0.20 0.95
N THR A 87 20.18 -0.66 1.57
CA THR A 87 21.01 0.21 2.42
C THR A 87 21.77 1.29 1.65
N THR A 88 22.01 1.07 0.35
CA THR A 88 22.76 2.02 -0.50
C THR A 88 21.85 3.06 -1.14
N TYR A 89 20.66 2.66 -1.59
CA TYR A 89 19.77 3.51 -2.39
C TYR A 89 18.65 4.17 -1.59
N PHE A 90 18.38 3.71 -0.36
CA PHE A 90 17.33 4.24 0.50
C PHE A 90 17.89 4.74 1.83
N LYS A 91 17.17 5.71 2.42
CA LYS A 91 17.46 6.21 3.77
C LYS A 91 16.58 5.49 4.78
N ASN A 92 17.16 4.48 5.41
CA ASN A 92 16.51 3.70 6.45
C ASN A 92 16.64 4.41 7.80
N VAL A 93 15.55 4.51 8.56
CA VAL A 93 15.57 5.01 9.94
C VAL A 93 15.61 3.87 10.97
N LYS A 94 15.35 2.64 10.53
CA LYS A 94 15.41 1.43 11.34
C LYS A 94 15.68 0.20 10.50
N GLU A 95 16.44 -0.74 11.06
CA GLU A 95 16.60 -2.10 10.55
C GLU A 95 16.13 -3.10 11.61
N CYS A 96 15.52 -4.19 11.18
CA CYS A 96 15.13 -5.30 12.03
C CYS A 96 15.58 -6.62 11.40
N ASP A 97 16.14 -7.54 12.17
CA ASP A 97 16.56 -8.85 11.65
C ASP A 97 15.38 -9.75 11.25
N THR A 98 14.19 -9.44 11.77
CA THR A 98 12.91 -10.09 11.50
C THR A 98 11.82 -9.02 11.35
N MET A 99 10.57 -9.43 11.12
CA MET A 99 9.43 -8.50 11.10
C MET A 99 9.18 -7.78 12.44
N ASN A 100 9.71 -8.29 13.55
CA ASN A 100 9.49 -7.73 14.89
C ASN A 100 9.92 -6.27 14.97
N ASN A 101 9.06 -5.42 15.52
CA ASN A 101 9.26 -3.98 15.69
C ASN A 101 9.40 -3.15 14.39
N CYS A 102 9.37 -3.78 13.21
CA CYS A 102 9.30 -3.09 11.92
C CYS A 102 7.90 -3.19 11.33
N PHE A 103 7.21 -4.32 11.49
CA PHE A 103 5.85 -4.55 11.03
C PHE A 103 4.89 -4.69 12.21
N ALA A 104 3.58 -4.66 11.93
CA ALA A 104 2.57 -5.05 12.89
C ALA A 104 2.69 -6.53 13.24
N SER A 105 2.19 -6.92 14.42
CA SER A 105 2.27 -8.30 14.92
C SER A 105 1.39 -9.28 14.15
N SER A 106 0.34 -8.80 13.48
CA SER A 106 -0.62 -9.62 12.77
C SER A 106 -1.34 -8.80 11.71
N TYR A 107 -1.67 -9.44 10.59
CA TYR A 107 -2.42 -8.82 9.50
C TYR A 107 -3.68 -9.62 9.19
N LYS A 108 -4.75 -8.91 8.89
CA LYS A 108 -5.99 -9.51 8.42
C LYS A 108 -6.04 -9.53 6.90
N ALA A 109 -6.71 -10.53 6.35
CA ALA A 109 -7.11 -10.55 4.97
C ALA A 109 -8.40 -9.74 4.76
N MET A 110 -8.73 -9.50 3.49
CA MET A 110 -9.91 -8.73 3.09
C MET A 110 -11.24 -9.34 3.55
N ASP A 111 -11.28 -10.68 3.68
CA ASP A 111 -12.42 -11.45 4.18
C ASP A 111 -12.48 -11.53 5.72
N GLY A 112 -11.50 -10.94 6.42
CA GLY A 112 -11.37 -10.99 7.88
C GLY A 112 -10.53 -12.15 8.41
N GLY A 113 -10.04 -13.05 7.55
CA GLY A 113 -9.07 -14.09 7.89
C GLY A 113 -7.73 -13.53 8.37
N THR A 114 -6.83 -14.39 8.85
CA THR A 114 -5.48 -13.98 9.29
C THR A 114 -4.44 -14.38 8.25
N ILE A 115 -3.60 -13.44 7.84
CA ILE A 115 -2.50 -13.70 6.91
C ILE A 115 -1.30 -14.23 7.69
N ASN A 116 -0.96 -15.50 7.49
CA ASN A 116 0.13 -16.19 8.21
C ASN A 116 1.22 -16.79 7.29
N ASN A 117 1.01 -16.79 5.98
CA ASN A 117 1.88 -17.48 5.04
C ASN A 117 2.82 -16.52 4.32
N TYR A 118 3.75 -15.96 5.10
CA TYR A 118 4.89 -15.20 4.61
C TYR A 118 6.12 -15.47 5.47
N ALA A 119 7.31 -15.38 4.86
CA ALA A 119 8.55 -15.59 5.59
C ALA A 119 8.77 -14.49 6.65
N VAL A 120 8.79 -14.86 7.93
CA VAL A 120 8.99 -13.91 9.04
C VAL A 120 10.46 -13.69 9.40
N ASN A 121 11.34 -14.59 8.97
CA ASN A 121 12.77 -14.60 9.28
C ASN A 121 13.60 -13.98 8.15
N ALA A 122 13.26 -12.76 7.75
CA ALA A 122 14.02 -11.98 6.78
C ALA A 122 14.16 -10.54 7.28
N LYS A 123 15.29 -9.91 6.93
CA LYS A 123 15.58 -8.54 7.35
C LYS A 123 14.51 -7.57 6.83
N SER A 124 14.10 -6.66 7.70
CA SER A 124 13.12 -5.62 7.44
C SER A 124 13.73 -4.24 7.67
N TYR A 125 13.16 -3.25 6.99
CA TYR A 125 13.63 -1.86 7.07
C TYR A 125 12.43 -0.93 7.24
N VAL A 126 12.61 0.15 7.99
CA VAL A 126 11.63 1.25 8.07
C VAL A 126 12.25 2.50 7.47
N PHE A 127 11.54 3.11 6.53
CA PHE A 127 11.93 4.35 5.90
C PHE A 127 11.48 5.56 6.72
N ALA A 128 12.10 6.72 6.50
CA ALA A 128 11.70 7.97 7.15
C ALA A 128 10.24 8.37 6.88
N SER A 129 9.64 7.85 5.81
CA SER A 129 8.21 8.00 5.48
C SER A 129 7.28 7.22 6.42
N GLY A 130 7.81 6.31 7.25
CA GLY A 130 7.03 5.36 8.06
C GLY A 130 6.65 4.08 7.32
N VAL A 131 7.00 3.95 6.04
CA VAL A 131 6.83 2.72 5.27
C VAL A 131 7.80 1.67 5.78
N SER A 132 7.28 0.47 6.01
CA SER A 132 8.06 -0.70 6.42
C SER A 132 8.15 -1.67 5.24
N ILE A 133 9.35 -2.14 4.96
CA ILE A 133 9.61 -3.02 3.82
C ILE A 133 10.30 -4.29 4.26
N ARG A 134 10.05 -5.38 3.54
CA ARG A 134 10.73 -6.67 3.74
C ARG A 134 11.05 -7.29 2.39
N PRO A 135 12.26 -7.04 1.85
CA PRO A 135 12.67 -7.60 0.57
C PRO A 135 13.25 -9.01 0.75
N LEU A 136 12.81 -9.95 -0.08
CA LEU A 136 13.29 -11.32 -0.12
C LEU A 136 13.73 -11.66 -1.54
N TYR A 137 15.01 -12.01 -1.71
CA TYR A 137 15.48 -12.59 -2.96
C TYR A 137 14.92 -14.01 -3.11
N ALA A 138 14.11 -14.21 -4.15
CA ALA A 138 13.40 -15.46 -4.38
C ALA A 138 13.20 -15.69 -5.88
N LYS A 139 14.29 -15.89 -6.62
CA LYS A 139 14.24 -16.01 -8.08
C LYS A 139 13.33 -17.14 -8.55
N SER A 140 12.41 -16.84 -9.46
CA SER A 140 11.55 -17.81 -10.16
C SER A 140 11.11 -17.21 -11.49
N GLY A 141 11.47 -17.86 -12.60
CA GLY A 141 11.31 -17.25 -13.93
C GLY A 141 12.01 -15.88 -13.99
N ASP A 142 11.31 -14.88 -14.52
CA ASP A 142 11.81 -13.51 -14.61
C ASP A 142 11.68 -12.70 -13.32
N LYS A 143 10.93 -13.20 -12.33
CA LYS A 143 10.76 -12.53 -11.04
C LYS A 143 11.97 -12.80 -10.14
N LEU A 144 12.57 -11.74 -9.59
CA LEU A 144 13.76 -11.80 -8.73
C LEU A 144 13.45 -11.66 -7.24
N ILE A 145 12.56 -10.72 -6.89
CA ILE A 145 12.35 -10.30 -5.50
C ILE A 145 10.87 -10.34 -5.16
N ASN A 146 10.56 -10.89 -3.99
CA ASN A 146 9.28 -10.71 -3.32
C ASN A 146 9.47 -9.63 -2.25
N MET A 147 8.72 -8.53 -2.30
CA MET A 147 8.87 -7.43 -1.37
C MET A 147 7.56 -7.15 -0.66
N GLY A 148 7.50 -7.44 0.64
CA GLY A 148 6.39 -7.02 1.48
C GLY A 148 6.51 -5.53 1.79
N ILE A 149 5.44 -4.79 1.59
CA ILE A 149 5.35 -3.35 1.81
C ILE A 149 4.19 -3.09 2.75
N ASP A 150 4.49 -2.51 3.90
CA ASP A 150 3.50 -1.90 4.78
C ASP A 150 3.65 -0.38 4.71
N ILE A 151 2.65 0.31 4.16
CA ILE A 151 2.73 1.75 3.87
C ILE A 151 2.53 2.65 5.09
N ASN A 152 1.96 2.14 6.19
CA ASN A 152 1.74 2.90 7.43
C ASN A 152 2.46 2.27 8.64
N GLY A 153 3.20 1.18 8.42
CA GLY A 153 3.98 0.47 9.41
C GLY A 153 3.07 -0.19 10.45
N GLN A 154 3.47 -0.16 11.72
CA GLN A 154 2.71 -0.85 12.78
C GLN A 154 1.31 -0.25 13.05
N LYS A 155 0.95 0.85 12.39
CA LYS A 155 -0.32 1.55 12.58
C LYS A 155 -1.43 0.77 11.88
N GLY A 156 -2.57 0.62 12.54
CA GLY A 156 -3.72 -0.06 11.94
C GLY A 156 -4.22 0.63 10.65
N PRO A 157 -5.04 -0.07 9.85
CA PRO A 157 -5.78 -1.28 10.25
C PRO A 157 -5.04 -2.63 10.16
N ASN A 158 -3.84 -2.71 9.56
CA ASN A 158 -3.06 -3.93 9.31
C ASN A 158 -3.86 -4.97 8.50
N ILE A 159 -4.27 -4.59 7.29
CA ILE A 159 -5.07 -5.39 6.37
C ILE A 159 -4.36 -5.50 5.01
N GLY A 160 -4.20 -6.74 4.52
CA GLY A 160 -3.74 -7.01 3.17
C GLY A 160 -4.63 -6.34 2.12
N GLY A 161 -4.05 -5.57 1.21
CA GLY A 161 -4.80 -4.77 0.23
C GLY A 161 -5.33 -3.44 0.76
N ARG A 162 -5.00 -3.05 1.99
CA ARG A 162 -5.27 -1.70 2.54
C ARG A 162 -3.99 -0.96 2.85
N ASP A 163 -3.18 -1.54 3.71
CA ASP A 163 -1.89 -1.00 4.14
C ASP A 163 -0.75 -1.99 3.92
N LEU A 164 -1.04 -3.28 3.77
CA LEU A 164 -0.05 -4.30 3.43
C LEU A 164 -0.19 -4.76 1.97
N PHE A 165 0.90 -4.70 1.21
CA PHE A 165 0.98 -5.05 -0.21
C PHE A 165 2.26 -5.84 -0.54
N TRP A 166 2.24 -6.58 -1.66
CA TRP A 166 3.42 -7.22 -2.20
C TRP A 166 3.82 -6.57 -3.51
N PHE A 167 5.08 -6.17 -3.60
CA PHE A 167 5.73 -5.78 -4.85
C PHE A 167 6.60 -6.95 -5.31
N TYR A 168 6.50 -7.27 -6.60
CA TYR A 168 7.33 -8.27 -7.23
C TYR A 168 8.23 -7.60 -8.25
N VAL A 169 9.54 -7.69 -8.02
CA VAL A 169 10.52 -7.06 -8.91
C VAL A 169 10.98 -8.07 -9.95
N TYR A 170 10.76 -7.75 -11.21
CA TYR A 170 11.15 -8.57 -12.36
C TYR A 170 12.52 -8.14 -12.89
N ASN A 171 13.21 -9.07 -13.56
CA ASN A 171 14.59 -8.91 -13.99
C ASN A 171 14.80 -7.69 -14.90
N ASN A 172 13.79 -7.32 -15.67
CA ASN A 172 13.79 -6.13 -16.52
C ASN A 172 13.62 -4.79 -15.78
N GLY A 173 13.56 -4.79 -14.44
CA GLY A 173 13.40 -3.57 -13.64
C GLY A 173 11.96 -3.16 -13.37
N VAL A 174 10.97 -3.88 -13.92
CA VAL A 174 9.56 -3.60 -13.70
C VAL A 174 9.10 -4.18 -12.37
N ILE A 175 8.28 -3.41 -11.65
CA ILE A 175 7.60 -3.85 -10.44
C ILE A 175 6.15 -4.18 -10.81
N ASP A 176 5.70 -5.38 -10.50
CA ASP A 176 4.33 -5.84 -10.78
C ASP A 176 3.83 -6.74 -9.65
N ASP A 177 2.72 -7.45 -9.88
CA ASP A 177 2.15 -8.43 -8.95
C ASP A 177 2.81 -9.82 -9.09
N ALA A 178 2.35 -10.76 -8.25
CA ALA A 178 2.80 -12.13 -8.18
C ALA A 178 2.67 -12.80 -9.55
N PRO A 179 3.68 -13.54 -10.00
CA PRO A 179 3.57 -14.29 -11.24
C PRO A 179 2.44 -15.31 -11.15
N ILE A 180 1.68 -15.49 -12.24
CA ILE A 180 0.63 -16.53 -12.32
C ILE A 180 1.29 -17.90 -12.46
N ASP A 181 2.39 -17.95 -13.19
CA ASP A 181 3.20 -19.14 -13.44
C ASP A 181 4.67 -18.77 -13.66
N ALA A 182 5.51 -19.78 -13.88
CA ALA A 182 6.95 -19.57 -14.11
C ALA A 182 7.30 -18.80 -15.40
N ASN A 183 6.36 -18.65 -16.34
CA ASN A 183 6.54 -17.97 -17.61
C ASN A 183 6.02 -16.53 -17.59
N THR A 184 5.46 -16.07 -16.46
CA THR A 184 4.95 -14.71 -16.33
C THR A 184 6.10 -13.71 -16.44
N VAL A 185 5.92 -12.75 -17.34
CA VAL A 185 6.84 -11.62 -17.55
C VAL A 185 6.14 -10.31 -17.17
N ALA A 186 6.91 -9.30 -16.78
CA ALA A 186 6.40 -7.96 -16.50
C ALA A 186 6.70 -7.00 -17.65
N PRO A 187 5.87 -5.97 -17.90
CA PRO A 187 4.60 -5.72 -17.22
C PRO A 187 3.55 -6.77 -17.56
N MET A 188 2.79 -7.18 -16.54
CA MET A 188 1.67 -8.11 -16.68
C MET A 188 0.50 -7.42 -17.39
N THR A 189 -0.34 -8.20 -18.06
CA THR A 189 -1.57 -7.67 -18.67
C THR A 189 -2.63 -7.35 -17.61
N THR A 190 -3.61 -6.54 -17.99
CA THR A 190 -4.78 -6.22 -17.16
C THR A 190 -5.49 -7.48 -16.71
N GLU A 191 -5.70 -8.44 -17.62
CA GLU A 191 -6.36 -9.72 -17.36
C GLU A 191 -5.57 -10.56 -16.35
N GLN A 192 -4.25 -10.64 -16.52
CA GLN A 192 -3.39 -11.39 -15.60
C GLN A 192 -3.48 -10.85 -14.16
N ARG A 193 -3.38 -9.52 -14.00
CA ARG A 193 -3.53 -8.88 -12.69
C ARG A 193 -4.93 -9.06 -12.11
N ASN A 194 -5.97 -8.98 -12.93
CA ASN A 194 -7.35 -9.21 -12.47
C ASN A 194 -7.58 -10.66 -12.04
N THR A 195 -6.98 -11.64 -12.73
CA THR A 195 -7.00 -13.04 -12.31
C THR A 195 -6.36 -13.21 -10.93
N GLN A 196 -5.18 -12.62 -10.71
CA GLN A 196 -4.51 -12.66 -9.39
C GLN A 196 -5.33 -11.95 -8.31
N PHE A 197 -5.90 -10.79 -8.61
CA PHE A 197 -6.76 -10.05 -7.69
C PHE A 197 -7.96 -10.91 -7.23
N ASN A 198 -8.67 -11.53 -8.17
CA ASN A 198 -9.82 -12.35 -7.84
C ASN A 198 -9.43 -13.63 -7.10
N ALA A 199 -8.33 -14.29 -7.50
CA ALA A 199 -7.92 -15.55 -6.88
C ALA A 199 -7.30 -15.34 -5.49
N LYS A 200 -6.46 -14.31 -5.31
CA LYS A 200 -5.61 -14.14 -4.13
C LYS A 200 -6.07 -13.03 -3.20
N CYS A 201 -6.30 -11.83 -3.72
CA CYS A 201 -6.62 -10.66 -2.90
C CYS A 201 -8.01 -10.77 -2.25
N LEU A 202 -9.04 -11.09 -3.04
CA LEU A 202 -10.42 -11.17 -2.56
C LEU A 202 -10.72 -12.44 -1.76
N ASN A 203 -10.21 -13.58 -2.21
CA ASN A 203 -10.56 -14.90 -1.66
C ASN A 203 -9.53 -15.45 -0.65
N HIS A 204 -8.52 -14.64 -0.28
CA HIS A 204 -7.51 -14.99 0.71
C HIS A 204 -6.85 -16.37 0.49
N GLU A 205 -6.45 -16.69 -0.74
CA GLU A 205 -5.69 -17.91 -0.99
C GLU A 205 -4.20 -17.76 -0.64
N GLY A 206 -3.90 -17.82 0.66
CA GLY A 206 -2.54 -18.04 1.17
C GLY A 206 -1.60 -16.83 1.19
N SER A 207 -1.86 -15.75 0.45
CA SER A 207 -1.07 -14.51 0.50
C SER A 207 -1.92 -13.34 0.00
N PRO A 208 -1.68 -12.10 0.44
CA PRO A 208 -2.41 -10.93 -0.07
C PRO A 208 -1.82 -10.43 -1.40
N ASP A 209 -1.45 -11.38 -2.26
CA ASP A 209 -1.09 -11.12 -3.65
C ASP A 209 -2.32 -10.64 -4.43
N GLY A 210 -2.12 -10.08 -5.62
CA GLY A 210 -3.18 -9.60 -6.50
C GLY A 210 -3.72 -8.21 -6.15
N CYS A 211 -3.58 -7.78 -4.89
CA CYS A 211 -4.10 -6.49 -4.44
C CYS A 211 -3.38 -5.30 -5.10
N PHE A 212 -2.07 -5.41 -5.29
CA PHE A 212 -1.25 -4.36 -5.88
C PHE A 212 -1.51 -4.20 -7.38
N GLY A 213 -1.56 -5.31 -8.12
CA GLY A 213 -1.87 -5.35 -9.55
C GLY A 213 -3.23 -4.74 -9.86
N LYS A 214 -4.22 -4.90 -8.98
CA LYS A 214 -5.51 -4.22 -9.11
C LYS A 214 -5.39 -2.69 -9.03
N ILE A 215 -4.57 -2.18 -8.11
CA ILE A 215 -4.31 -0.74 -7.98
C ILE A 215 -3.60 -0.19 -9.23
N LEU A 216 -2.65 -0.96 -9.79
CA LEU A 216 -2.00 -0.60 -11.06
C LEU A 216 -3.01 -0.50 -12.21
N ASN A 217 -3.92 -1.49 -12.32
CA ASN A 217 -4.98 -1.48 -13.33
C ASN A 217 -5.97 -0.31 -13.16
N ASP A 218 -6.23 0.09 -11.92
CA ASP A 218 -7.22 1.11 -11.58
C ASP A 218 -6.63 2.54 -11.54
N ASN A 219 -5.48 2.77 -12.17
CA ASN A 219 -4.80 4.07 -12.21
C ASN A 219 -4.56 4.66 -10.82
N TRP A 220 -4.02 3.85 -9.90
CA TRP A 220 -3.77 4.26 -8.52
C TRP A 220 -5.05 4.69 -7.79
N GLN A 221 -6.10 3.88 -7.92
CA GLN A 221 -7.31 3.97 -7.10
C GLN A 221 -7.56 2.64 -6.38
N MET A 222 -7.92 2.72 -5.10
CA MET A 222 -8.34 1.56 -4.31
C MET A 222 -9.86 1.48 -4.34
N THR A 223 -10.38 0.67 -5.26
CA THR A 223 -11.83 0.52 -5.52
C THR A 223 -12.47 -0.64 -4.75
N TYR A 224 -11.65 -1.47 -4.09
CA TYR A 224 -12.07 -2.62 -3.29
C TYR A 224 -11.98 -2.33 -1.80
#